data_AF-A0A973CHW6-F1
#
_entry.id   AF-A0A973CHW6-F1
#
_cell.length_a   1.000
_cell.length_b   1.000
_cell.length_c   1.000
_cell.angle_alpha   90.00
_cell.angle_beta   90.00
_cell.angle_gamma   90.00
#
_symmetry.space_group_name_H-M   'P 1'
#
loop_
_entity.id
_entity.type
_entity.pdbx_description
1 polymer ?
#
loop_
_entity_poly.entity_id
_entity_poly.type
_entity_poly.pdbx_seq_one_letter_code
_entity_poly.pdbx_strand_id
1 'polypeptide(L)' 'MSQQFTHVNASGEANMVDVTDKSVTLREARAEAIVRMSAETLALIMSGDHHKGDVFATARIAGIQAAKKTSD' A
#
# COMPACT_ATOMS: atom_id res chain seq x y z
N MET A 1 29.89 -9.46 -1.00
CA MET A 1 29.34 -8.09 -1.01
C MET A 1 28.47 -7.94 0.21
N SER A 2 28.89 -7.16 1.20
CA SER A 2 28.09 -6.89 2.39
C SER A 2 26.88 -6.05 1.98
N GLN A 3 25.68 -6.57 2.19
CA GLN A 3 24.43 -5.86 1.94
C GLN A 3 24.30 -4.71 2.95
N GLN A 4 24.76 -3.52 2.56
CA GLN A 4 24.59 -2.30 3.34
C GLN A 4 23.13 -1.84 3.24
N PHE A 5 22.45 -1.65 4.37
CA PHE A 5 21.13 -1.03 4.37
C PHE A 5 21.23 0.44 3.96
N THR A 6 20.31 0.90 3.11
CA THR A 6 20.27 2.31 2.66
C THR A 6 19.41 3.19 3.56
N HIS A 7 18.33 2.65 4.14
CA HIS A 7 17.41 3.40 5.01
C HIS A 7 17.84 3.44 6.50
N VAL A 8 19.03 2.93 6.81
CA VAL A 8 19.57 2.85 8.17
C VAL A 8 20.99 3.41 8.16
N ASN A 9 21.32 4.30 9.09
CA ASN A 9 22.65 4.89 9.20
C ASN A 9 23.65 3.94 9.89
N ALA A 10 24.92 4.34 9.98
CA ALA A 10 25.99 3.53 10.60
C ALA A 10 25.76 3.26 12.10
N SER A 11 24.95 4.09 12.77
CA SER A 11 24.55 3.93 14.18
C SER A 11 23.34 3.01 14.36
N GLY A 12 22.72 2.53 13.27
CA GLY A 12 21.52 1.69 13.32
C GLY A 12 20.20 2.46 13.38
N GLU A 13 20.21 3.78 13.17
CA GLU A 13 19.03 4.63 13.22
C GLU A 13 18.41 4.81 11.83
N ALA A 14 17.09 5.01 11.77
CA ALA A 14 16.40 5.28 10.52
C ALA A 14 16.88 6.59 9.88
N ASN A 15 17.13 6.57 8.57
CA ASN A 15 17.55 7.74 7.82
C ASN A 15 16.88 7.79 6.45
N MET A 16 16.49 8.99 6.01
CA MET A 16 15.99 9.19 4.65
C MET A 16 17.16 9.21 3.67
N VAL A 17 17.09 8.37 2.64
CA VAL A 17 18.13 8.28 1.61
C VAL A 17 18.09 9.53 0.75
N ASP A 18 19.23 10.21 0.60
CA ASP A 18 19.36 11.29 -0.37
C ASP A 18 19.30 10.72 -1.80
N VAL A 19 18.41 11.30 -2.61
CA VAL A 19 18.17 10.92 -4.00
C VAL A 19 18.36 12.09 -4.98
N THR A 20 18.94 13.20 -4.53
CA THR A 20 19.07 14.46 -5.29
C THR A 20 19.75 14.29 -6.65
N ASP A 21 20.82 13.52 -6.71
CA ASP A 21 21.59 13.31 -7.96
C ASP A 21 20.97 12.27 -8.91
N LYS A 22 19.87 11.61 -8.51
CA LYS A 22 19.23 10.59 -9.36
C LYS A 22 18.40 11.26 -10.45
N SER A 23 18.60 10.84 -11.70
CA SER A 23 17.80 11.35 -12.83
C SER A 23 16.31 10.97 -12.70
N VAL A 24 15.45 11.97 -12.93
CA VAL A 24 14.00 11.77 -12.99
C VAL A 24 13.66 10.90 -14.21
N THR A 25 12.87 9.86 -13.97
CA THR A 25 12.48 8.83 -14.95
C THR A 25 11.05 8.41 -14.70
N LEU A 26 10.35 7.94 -15.73
CA LEU A 26 9.03 7.33 -15.57
C LEU A 26 9.19 5.98 -14.84
N ARG A 27 8.43 5.79 -13.75
CA ARG A 27 8.48 4.58 -12.92
C ARG A 27 7.07 4.08 -12.66
N GLU A 28 6.87 2.77 -12.73
CA GLU A 28 5.62 2.08 -12.40
C GLU A 28 5.92 0.96 -11.39
N ALA A 29 5.02 0.74 -10.45
CA ALA A 29 5.04 -0.38 -9.53
C ALA A 29 3.63 -0.96 -9.37
N ARG A 30 3.54 -2.28 -9.18
CA ARG A 30 2.28 -3.01 -8.97
C ARG A 30 2.42 -3.88 -7.72
N ALA A 31 1.36 -3.91 -6.92
CA ALA A 31 1.26 -4.73 -5.71
C ALA A 31 -0.16 -5.32 -5.61
N GLU A 32 -0.29 -6.45 -4.93
CA GLU A 32 -1.57 -7.11 -4.67
C GLU A 32 -1.72 -7.49 -3.20
N ALA A 33 -2.96 -7.68 -2.77
CA ALA A 33 -3.30 -8.13 -1.43
C ALA A 33 -4.52 -9.04 -1.45
N ILE A 34 -4.62 -9.94 -0.47
CA ILE A 34 -5.74 -10.87 -0.33
C ILE A 34 -6.33 -10.73 1.07
N VAL A 35 -7.65 -10.56 1.13
CA VAL A 35 -8.41 -10.62 2.37
C VAL A 35 -9.12 -11.97 2.44
N ARG A 36 -8.70 -12.82 3.38
CA ARG A 36 -9.37 -14.09 3.66
C ARG A 36 -10.58 -13.85 4.55
N MET A 37 -11.72 -14.43 4.18
CA MET A 37 -12.98 -14.29 4.90
C MET A 37 -13.83 -15.56 4.77
N SER A 38 -14.94 -15.64 5.51
CA SER A 38 -15.93 -16.71 5.34
C SER A 38 -16.67 -16.57 4.01
N ALA A 39 -17.19 -17.68 3.50
CA ALA A 39 -17.99 -17.68 2.26
C ALA A 39 -19.28 -16.84 2.40
N GLU A 40 -19.89 -16.85 3.58
CA GLU A 40 -21.10 -16.06 3.88
C GLU A 40 -20.83 -14.55 3.79
N THR A 41 -19.71 -14.08 4.33
CA THR A 41 -19.32 -12.66 4.22
C THR A 41 -19.14 -12.24 2.78
N LEU A 42 -18.47 -13.07 1.97
CA LEU A 42 -18.29 -12.79 0.55
C LEU A 42 -19.64 -12.73 -0.18
N ALA A 43 -20.55 -13.66 0.09
CA ALA A 43 -21.88 -13.67 -0.50
C ALA A 43 -22.67 -12.39 -0.18
N LEU A 44 -22.61 -11.94 1.08
CA LEU A 44 -23.26 -10.69 1.52
C LEU A 44 -22.66 -9.45 0.84
N ILE A 45 -21.34 -9.42 0.64
CA ILE A 45 -20.67 -8.33 -0.09
C ILE A 45 -21.11 -8.34 -1.56
N MET A 46 -21.18 -9.52 -2.18
CA MET A 46 -21.56 -9.66 -3.59
C MET A 46 -23.02 -9.35 -3.86
N SER A 47 -23.93 -9.63 -2.91
CA SER A 47 -25.36 -9.30 -3.05
C SER A 47 -25.65 -7.81 -2.88
N GLY A 48 -24.73 -7.06 -2.27
CA GLY A 48 -24.91 -5.64 -1.96
C GLY A 48 -25.74 -5.38 -0.70
N ASP A 49 -26.16 -6.42 0.02
CA ASP A 49 -27.01 -6.31 1.21
C ASP A 49 -26.23 -6.09 2.51
N HIS A 50 -24.91 -5.86 2.41
CA HIS A 50 -24.11 -5.58 3.59
C HIS A 50 -24.56 -4.27 4.25
N HIS A 51 -24.85 -4.31 5.56
CA HIS A 51 -25.37 -3.16 6.33
C HIS A 51 -24.47 -1.90 6.35
N LYS A 52 -23.26 -1.98 5.76
CA LYS A 52 -22.29 -0.88 5.65
C LYS A 52 -22.28 -0.25 4.24
N GLY A 53 -23.15 -0.72 3.34
CA GLY A 53 -23.18 -0.33 1.94
C GLY A 53 -22.11 -1.03 1.09
N ASP A 54 -21.73 -0.38 -0.01
CA ASP A 54 -20.78 -0.92 -0.99
C ASP A 54 -19.34 -0.93 -0.43
N VAL A 55 -18.90 -2.13 -0.05
CA VAL A 55 -17.58 -2.38 0.52
C VAL A 55 -16.46 -2.22 -0.53
N PHE A 56 -16.70 -2.61 -1.78
CA PHE A 56 -15.68 -2.52 -2.83
C PHE A 56 -15.44 -1.08 -3.30
N ALA A 57 -16.50 -0.30 -3.48
CA ALA A 57 -16.38 1.12 -3.81
C ALA A 57 -15.61 1.86 -2.71
N THR A 58 -15.99 1.62 -1.45
CA THR A 58 -15.30 2.22 -0.30
C THR A 58 -13.83 1.83 -0.25
N ALA A 59 -13.50 0.55 -0.39
CA ALA A 59 -12.13 0.05 -0.37
C ALA A 59 -11.27 0.65 -1.51
N ARG A 60 -11.84 0.82 -2.70
CA ARG A 60 -11.14 1.44 -3.85
C ARG A 60 -10.75 2.89 -3.57
N ILE A 61 -11.69 3.69 -3.06
CA ILE A 61 -11.41 5.08 -2.73
C ILE A 61 -10.39 5.17 -1.60
N ALA A 62 -10.53 4.33 -0.56
CA ALA A 62 -9.56 4.25 0.52
C ALA A 62 -8.15 3.93 0.01
N GLY A 63 -8.00 2.94 -0.88
CA GLY A 63 -6.72 2.57 -1.48
C GLY A 63 -6.07 3.70 -2.29
N ILE A 64 -6.84 4.40 -3.12
CA ILE A 64 -6.35 5.56 -3.90
C ILE A 64 -5.90 6.70 -2.98
N GLN A 65 -6.66 6.97 -1.92
CA GLN A 65 -6.31 8.01 -0.95
C GLN A 65 -5.07 7.62 -0.14
N ALA A 66 -4.94 6.35 0.26
CA ALA A 66 -3.78 5.83 0.99
C ALA A 66 -2.50 5.91 0.14
N ALA A 67 -2.56 5.59 -1.15
CA ALA A 67 -1.40 5.68 -2.05
C ALA A 67 -0.82 7.10 -2.12
N LYS A 68 -1.65 8.14 -2.02
CA LYS A 68 -1.21 9.55 -2.02
C LYS A 68 -0.67 10.02 -0.67
N LYS A 69 -0.96 9.30 0.41
CA LYS A 69 -0.54 9.59 1.79
C LYS A 69 0.59 8.67 2.27
N THR A 70 1.27 7.98 1.35
CA THR A 70 2.25 6.95 1.72
C THR A 70 3.47 7.51 2.48
N SER A 71 3.77 8.80 2.33
CA SER A 71 4.88 9.48 3.01
C SER A 71 4.48 10.26 4.25
N ASP A 72 3.18 10.37 4.55
CA ASP A 72 2.67 11.05 5.76
C ASP A 72 3.05 10.25 7.02
#